data_AF-F1YVV9-F1
#
_entry.id   AF-F1YVV9-F1
#
_cell.length_a   1.000
_cell.length_b   1.000
_cell.length_c   1.000
_cell.angle_alpha   90.00
_cell.angle_beta   90.00
_cell.angle_gamma   90.00
#
_symmetry.space_group_name_H-M   'P 1'
#
loop_
_entity.id
_entity.type
_entity.pdbx_description
1 polymer ?
#
loop_
_entity_poly.entity_id
_entity_poly.type
_entity_poly.pdbx_seq_one_letter_code
_entity_poly.pdbx_strand_id
1 'polypeptide(L)'
;MHLKAGCPDNLPHATRPTCATLWQQFAVLDAWVAIRTQHHEAFAIMGDFNRHLTVHDPLFLTLLRIAPLDLVTAGTASPCQNGSYFIDHIILGGAARAWKIPNSLRVTPLAEEVGQTLSDHCPVSITLQLPSAKEQPQP
;
A
#
# COMPACT_ATOMS: atom_id res chain seq x y z
N MET A 1 -7.25 3.98 -1.30
CA MET A 1 -7.50 3.53 -2.69
C MET A 1 -8.07 2.14 -2.67
N HIS A 2 -8.79 1.76 -3.72
CA HIS A 2 -9.33 0.41 -3.88
C HIS A 2 -9.10 -0.01 -5.34
N LEU A 3 -8.24 -1.00 -5.57
CA LEU A 3 -7.85 -1.45 -6.90
C LEU A 3 -8.64 -2.65 -7.39
N LYS A 4 -8.54 -2.92 -8.69
CA LYS A 4 -9.29 -3.98 -9.35
C LYS A 4 -8.90 -5.37 -8.82
N ALA A 5 -9.88 -6.07 -8.25
CA ALA A 5 -9.78 -7.47 -7.87
C ALA A 5 -9.81 -8.47 -9.04
N GLY A 6 -9.35 -9.69 -8.75
CA GLY A 6 -9.47 -10.85 -9.64
C GLY A 6 -8.33 -10.98 -10.65
N CYS A 7 -7.17 -10.39 -10.38
CA CYS A 7 -5.93 -10.66 -11.10
C CYS A 7 -4.99 -11.50 -10.21
N PRO A 8 -4.81 -12.80 -10.48
CA PRO A 8 -3.93 -13.65 -9.68
C PRO A 8 -2.48 -13.16 -9.67
N ASP A 9 -1.80 -13.33 -8.53
CA ASP A 9 -0.45 -12.80 -8.30
C ASP A 9 0.58 -13.32 -9.30
N ASN A 10 0.43 -14.58 -9.73
CA ASN A 10 1.33 -15.28 -10.64
C ASN A 10 1.06 -15.04 -12.13
N LEU A 11 0.02 -14.28 -12.50
CA LEU A 11 -0.32 -14.05 -13.89
C LEU A 11 0.29 -12.75 -14.42
N PRO A 12 1.06 -12.79 -15.52
CA PRO A 12 1.56 -11.58 -16.16
C PRO A 12 0.44 -10.79 -16.86
N HIS A 13 0.75 -9.53 -17.13
CA HIS A 13 -0.07 -8.54 -17.82
C HIS A 13 -0.83 -9.10 -19.05
N ALA A 14 -2.00 -8.51 -19.35
CA ALA A 14 -2.80 -8.68 -20.58
C ALA A 14 -3.48 -10.04 -20.84
N THR A 15 -3.32 -11.06 -19.99
CA THR A 15 -4.01 -12.37 -20.19
C THR A 15 -5.49 -12.36 -19.80
N ARG A 16 -5.91 -11.42 -18.94
CA ARG A 16 -7.30 -11.22 -18.51
C ARG A 16 -7.66 -9.74 -18.47
N PRO A 17 -8.92 -9.35 -18.76
CA PRO A 17 -9.36 -7.97 -18.66
C PRO A 17 -9.14 -7.35 -17.28
N THR A 18 -9.37 -8.12 -16.20
CA THR A 18 -9.15 -7.67 -14.82
C THR A 18 -7.70 -7.31 -14.55
N CYS A 19 -6.76 -8.13 -15.04
CA CYS A 19 -5.33 -7.82 -14.96
C CYS A 19 -4.98 -6.58 -15.78
N ALA A 20 -5.50 -6.44 -17.00
CA ALA A 20 -5.24 -5.24 -17.81
C ALA A 20 -5.70 -3.96 -17.09
N THR A 21 -6.89 -3.97 -16.48
CA THR A 21 -7.38 -2.85 -15.66
C THR A 21 -6.48 -2.58 -14.46
N LEU A 22 -6.06 -3.61 -13.73
CA LEU A 22 -5.17 -3.44 -12.57
C LEU A 22 -3.84 -2.77 -12.97
N TRP A 23 -3.25 -3.21 -14.08
CA TRP A 23 -2.02 -2.61 -14.60
C TRP A 23 -2.20 -1.16 -15.05
N GLN A 24 -3.32 -0.84 -15.69
CA GLN A 24 -3.66 0.55 -16.04
C GLN A 24 -3.80 1.43 -14.78
N GLN A 25 -4.42 0.91 -13.71
CA GLN A 25 -4.51 1.63 -12.44
C GLN A 25 -3.13 1.86 -11.82
N PHE A 26 -2.23 0.87 -11.88
CA PHE A 26 -0.84 1.06 -11.44
C PHE A 26 -0.06 2.06 -12.29
N ALA A 27 -0.32 2.15 -13.60
CA ALA A 27 0.28 3.18 -14.44
C ALA A 27 -0.16 4.61 -14.02
N VAL A 28 -1.40 4.76 -13.56
CA VAL A 28 -1.88 6.04 -12.98
C VAL A 28 -1.15 6.34 -11.66
N LEU A 29 -0.95 5.33 -10.81
CA LEU A 29 -0.18 5.48 -9.58
C LEU A 29 1.29 5.81 -9.84
N ASP A 30 1.90 5.21 -10.86
CA ASP A 30 3.27 5.47 -11.30
C ASP A 30 3.45 6.96 -11.67
N ALA A 31 2.57 7.47 -12.53
CA ALA A 31 2.57 8.89 -12.90
C ALA A 31 2.35 9.81 -11.68
N TRP A 32 1.45 9.44 -10.76
CA TRP A 32 1.20 10.20 -9.54
C TRP A 32 2.45 10.22 -8.63
N VAL A 33 3.09 9.07 -8.40
CA VAL A 33 4.32 8.93 -7.61
C VAL A 33 5.46 9.74 -8.23
N ALA A 34 5.59 9.73 -9.55
CA ALA A 34 6.62 10.48 -10.26
C ALA A 34 6.52 11.99 -9.96
N ILE A 35 5.31 12.55 -10.04
CA ILE A 35 5.07 13.97 -9.75
C ILE A 35 5.45 14.28 -8.29
N ARG A 36 4.95 13.50 -7.32
CA ARG A 36 5.24 13.77 -5.89
C ARG A 36 6.74 13.67 -5.60
N THR A 37 7.40 12.71 -6.23
CA THR A 37 8.85 12.51 -6.09
C THR A 37 9.63 13.68 -6.67
N GLN A 38 9.23 14.19 -7.84
CA GLN A 38 9.81 15.38 -8.46
C GLN A 38 9.66 16.63 -7.59
N HIS A 39 8.53 16.76 -6.89
CA HIS A 39 8.26 17.88 -5.98
C HIS A 39 8.80 17.66 -4.55
N HIS A 40 9.58 16.60 -4.33
CA HIS A 40 10.11 16.24 -3.01
C HIS A 40 9.04 16.11 -1.91
N GLU A 41 7.82 15.76 -2.29
CA GLU A 41 6.70 15.64 -1.37
C GLU A 41 6.82 14.38 -0.49
N ALA A 42 6.42 14.50 0.77
CA ALA A 42 6.19 13.35 1.63
C ALA A 42 4.78 12.80 1.36
N PHE A 43 4.65 11.50 1.13
CA PHE A 43 3.34 10.92 0.80
C PHE A 43 3.16 9.50 1.32
N ALA A 44 1.89 9.13 1.49
CA ALA A 44 1.45 7.78 1.77
C ALA A 44 0.36 7.37 0.77
N ILE A 45 0.43 6.13 0.28
CA ILE A 45 -0.58 5.49 -0.56
C ILE A 45 -1.15 4.32 0.24
N MET A 46 -2.45 4.31 0.49
CA MET A 46 -3.07 3.36 1.42
C MET A 46 -4.42 2.85 0.93
N GLY A 47 -4.71 1.58 1.19
CA GLY A 47 -6.02 0.96 1.01
C GLY A 47 -5.93 -0.45 0.45
N ASP A 48 -7.02 -0.96 -0.12
CA ASP A 48 -7.11 -2.30 -0.68
C ASP A 48 -6.56 -2.35 -2.12
N PHE A 49 -5.45 -3.03 -2.33
CA PHE A 49 -4.85 -3.20 -3.65
C PHE A 49 -5.38 -4.46 -4.37
N ASN A 50 -6.18 -5.30 -3.69
CA ASN A 50 -6.65 -6.58 -4.19
C ASN A 50 -5.56 -7.47 -4.80
N ARG A 51 -4.35 -7.37 -4.26
CA ARG A 51 -3.16 -8.08 -4.72
C ARG A 51 -2.21 -8.22 -3.54
N HIS A 52 -1.59 -9.38 -3.37
CA HIS A 52 -0.58 -9.56 -2.33
C HIS A 52 0.73 -8.95 -2.78
N LEU A 53 0.90 -7.64 -2.57
CA LEU A 53 2.13 -6.97 -2.95
C LEU A 53 3.29 -7.48 -2.10
N THR A 54 4.40 -7.73 -2.78
CA THR A 54 5.70 -8.03 -2.17
C THR A 54 6.74 -7.08 -2.73
N VAL A 55 7.91 -7.03 -2.11
CA VAL A 55 9.05 -6.25 -2.63
C VAL A 55 9.55 -6.75 -4.00
N HIS A 56 9.14 -7.95 -4.43
CA HIS A 56 9.46 -8.53 -5.74
C HIS A 56 8.25 -8.55 -6.69
N ASP A 57 7.12 -7.99 -6.29
CA ASP A 57 5.93 -7.97 -7.13
C ASP A 57 6.12 -7.07 -8.36
N PRO A 58 5.81 -7.53 -9.59
CA PRO A 58 6.05 -6.74 -10.80
C PRO A 58 5.39 -5.37 -10.82
N LEU A 59 4.19 -5.22 -10.23
CA LEU A 59 3.48 -3.94 -10.15
C LEU A 59 4.13 -3.01 -9.13
N PHE A 60 4.56 -3.54 -7.98
CA PHE A 60 5.32 -2.73 -7.02
C PHE A 60 6.71 -2.34 -7.55
N LEU A 61 7.36 -3.23 -8.31
CA LEU A 61 8.64 -2.95 -8.98
C LEU A 61 8.53 -1.85 -10.06
N THR A 62 7.35 -1.56 -10.61
CA THR A 62 7.20 -0.39 -11.49
C THR A 62 7.38 0.89 -10.69
N LEU A 63 6.70 1.00 -9.55
CA LEU A 63 6.77 2.16 -8.66
C LEU A 63 8.18 2.33 -8.06
N LEU A 64 8.83 1.23 -7.65
CA LEU A 64 10.19 1.28 -7.10
C LEU A 64 11.26 1.74 -8.09
N ARG A 65 11.02 1.62 -9.41
CA ARG A 65 11.97 2.09 -10.43
C ARG A 65 12.04 3.62 -10.50
N ILE A 66 10.98 4.31 -10.13
CA ILE A 66 10.87 5.77 -10.26
C ILE A 66 11.05 6.51 -8.93
N ALA A 67 10.85 5.82 -7.81
CA ALA A 67 10.98 6.41 -6.49
C ALA A 67 11.38 5.34 -5.47
N PRO A 68 12.20 5.69 -4.47
CA PRO A 68 12.45 4.79 -3.38
C PRO A 68 11.23 4.79 -2.44
N LEU A 69 10.63 3.61 -2.22
CA LEU A 69 9.37 3.42 -1.49
C LEU A 69 9.54 2.38 -0.38
N ASP A 70 8.73 2.50 0.67
CA ASP A 70 8.62 1.54 1.76
C ASP A 70 7.24 0.87 1.70
N LEU A 71 7.18 -0.41 1.33
CA LEU A 71 5.96 -1.22 1.38
C LEU A 71 5.80 -1.78 2.80
N VAL A 72 5.04 -1.07 3.61
CA VAL A 72 5.03 -1.25 5.07
C VAL A 72 4.48 -2.61 5.51
N THR A 73 3.60 -3.20 4.69
CA THR A 73 2.97 -4.50 4.95
C THR A 73 3.68 -5.68 4.27
N ALA A 74 4.82 -5.46 3.60
CA ALA A 74 5.57 -6.54 2.96
C ALA A 74 6.15 -7.52 3.99
N GLY A 75 6.04 -8.83 3.72
CA GLY A 75 6.66 -9.88 4.53
C GLY A 75 6.01 -10.11 5.90
N THR A 76 4.90 -9.44 6.20
CA THR A 76 4.11 -9.64 7.42
C THR A 76 2.83 -10.41 7.11
N ALA A 77 2.46 -11.35 7.96
CA ALA A 77 1.14 -11.96 7.92
C ALA A 77 0.12 -11.05 8.62
N SER A 78 -1.09 -10.97 8.08
CA SER A 78 -2.20 -10.29 8.73
C SER A 78 -2.81 -11.23 9.77
N PRO A 79 -2.97 -10.83 11.04
CA PRO A 79 -3.73 -11.64 12.01
C PRO A 79 -5.23 -11.68 11.68
N CYS A 80 -5.69 -10.90 10.70
CA CYS A 80 -7.03 -10.97 10.14
C CYS A 80 -7.20 -12.21 9.25
N GLN A 81 -8.44 -12.68 9.07
CA GLN A 81 -8.78 -13.76 8.13
C GLN A 81 -7.85 -15.00 8.21
N ASN A 82 -7.63 -15.54 9.41
CA ASN A 82 -6.81 -16.75 9.64
C ASN A 82 -5.33 -16.65 9.20
N GLY A 83 -4.70 -15.47 9.19
CA GLY A 83 -3.26 -15.38 8.93
C GLY A 83 -2.89 -15.15 7.47
N SER A 84 -3.81 -14.70 6.61
CA SER A 84 -3.53 -14.41 5.21
C SER A 84 -2.53 -13.24 5.05
N TYR A 85 -1.85 -13.17 3.91
CA TYR A 85 -1.04 -12.01 3.58
C TYR A 85 -1.92 -10.80 3.28
N PHE A 86 -1.37 -9.60 3.44
CA PHE A 86 -2.09 -8.36 3.18
C PHE A 86 -2.44 -8.20 1.70
N ILE A 87 -3.67 -7.76 1.43
CA ILE A 87 -4.06 -7.06 0.20
C ILE A 87 -4.33 -5.58 0.46
N ASP A 88 -4.59 -5.21 1.73
CA ASP A 88 -4.54 -3.83 2.21
C ASP A 88 -3.10 -3.40 2.47
N HIS A 89 -2.60 -2.50 1.65
CA HIS A 89 -1.22 -2.04 1.76
C HIS A 89 -1.13 -0.58 2.17
N ILE A 90 -0.03 -0.26 2.86
CA ILE A 90 0.45 1.09 3.12
C ILE A 90 1.82 1.20 2.46
N ILE A 91 1.97 2.15 1.54
CA ILE A 91 3.22 2.48 0.86
C ILE A 91 3.61 3.90 1.25
N LEU A 92 4.83 4.08 1.75
CA LEU A 92 5.39 5.40 2.07
C LEU A 92 6.43 5.83 1.05
N GLY A 93 6.41 7.10 0.67
CA GLY A 93 7.38 7.72 -0.23
C GLY A 93 7.87 9.08 0.27
N GLY A 94 8.92 9.60 -0.38
CA GLY A 94 9.55 10.85 0.02
C GLY A 94 10.06 10.80 1.46
N ALA A 95 9.92 11.92 2.20
CA ALA A 95 10.32 12.01 3.60
C ALA A 95 9.44 11.18 4.56
N ALA A 96 8.22 10.81 4.17
CA ALA A 96 7.30 10.03 5.02
C ALA A 96 7.89 8.67 5.44
N ARG A 97 8.79 8.12 4.63
CA ARG A 97 9.51 6.87 4.95
C ARG A 97 10.34 6.97 6.23
N ALA A 98 10.93 8.14 6.49
CA ALA A 98 11.71 8.39 7.71
C ALA A 98 10.83 8.70 8.92
N TRP A 99 9.55 9.03 8.70
CA TRP A 99 8.60 9.35 9.78
C TRP A 99 7.97 8.11 10.38
N LYS A 100 8.09 6.93 9.75
CA LYS A 100 7.52 5.69 10.25
C LYS A 100 8.16 5.31 11.59
N ILE A 101 7.35 5.21 12.64
CA ILE A 101 7.80 4.62 13.91
C ILE A 101 8.04 3.12 13.65
N PRO A 102 9.25 2.59 13.91
CA PRO A 102 9.54 1.17 13.75
C PRO A 102 8.57 0.29 14.55
N ASN A 103 8.20 -0.87 14.01
CA ASN A 103 7.28 -1.82 14.66
C ASN A 103 5.91 -1.24 15.04
N SER A 104 5.44 -0.21 14.32
CA SER A 104 4.12 0.42 14.55
C SER A 104 2.99 -0.15 13.67
N LEU A 105 3.28 -1.11 12.78
CA LEU A 105 2.24 -1.81 12.02
C LEU A 105 1.27 -2.52 12.97
N ARG A 106 0.00 -2.18 12.87
CA ARG A 106 -1.10 -2.78 13.65
C ARG A 106 -2.25 -3.14 12.72
N VAL A 107 -2.90 -4.24 13.06
CA VAL A 107 -4.16 -4.67 12.47
C VAL A 107 -5.18 -4.69 13.60
N THR A 108 -6.33 -4.07 13.37
CA THR A 108 -7.43 -4.04 14.35
C THR A 108 -8.47 -5.07 13.91
N PRO A 109 -8.59 -6.24 14.59
CA PRO A 109 -9.66 -7.18 14.29
C PRO A 109 -11.02 -6.54 14.57
N LEU A 110 -11.94 -6.67 13.63
CA LEU A 110 -13.32 -6.28 13.85
C LEU A 110 -14.04 -7.45 14.54
N ALA A 111 -14.84 -7.14 15.56
CA ALA A 111 -15.65 -8.16 16.22
C ALA A 111 -16.72 -8.67 15.26
N GLU A 112 -16.80 -9.99 15.08
CA GLU A 112 -17.91 -10.63 14.39
C GLU A 112 -19.02 -10.87 15.43
N GLU A 113 -20.05 -10.03 15.42
CA GLU A 113 -21.28 -10.32 16.16
C GLU A 113 -22.22 -11.18 15.30
N VAL A 114 -22.96 -12.10 15.92
CA VAL A 114 -23.90 -12.98 15.21
C VAL A 114 -24.92 -12.13 14.44
N GLY A 115 -24.87 -12.20 13.11
CA GLY A 115 -25.75 -11.46 12.21
C GLY A 115 -25.27 -10.04 11.83
N GLN A 116 -24.08 -9.62 12.28
CA GLN A 116 -23.48 -8.33 11.91
C GLN A 116 -22.02 -8.51 11.48
N THR A 117 -21.80 -8.72 10.19
CA THR A 117 -20.47 -8.61 9.57
C THR A 117 -20.26 -7.16 9.15
N LEU A 118 -19.35 -6.45 9.83
CA LEU A 118 -19.02 -5.05 9.48
C LEU A 118 -18.19 -4.96 8.20
N SER A 119 -17.19 -5.81 8.07
CA SER A 119 -16.33 -5.95 6.90
C SER A 119 -15.62 -7.29 6.95
N ASP A 120 -15.29 -7.83 5.79
CA ASP A 120 -14.35 -8.92 5.62
C ASP A 120 -12.89 -8.48 5.74
N HIS A 121 -12.58 -7.18 5.64
CA HIS A 121 -11.24 -6.64 5.85
C HIS A 121 -11.05 -6.09 7.27
N CYS A 122 -9.83 -6.19 7.79
CA CYS A 122 -9.45 -5.54 9.04
C CYS A 122 -8.69 -4.23 8.77
N PRO A 123 -8.97 -3.14 9.50
CA PRO A 123 -8.18 -1.92 9.44
C PRO A 123 -6.69 -2.18 9.68
N VAL A 124 -5.86 -1.67 8.76
CA VAL A 124 -4.40 -1.69 8.84
C VAL A 124 -3.89 -0.28 9.12
N SER A 125 -2.98 -0.14 10.07
CA SER A 125 -2.48 1.16 10.51
C SER A 125 -1.00 1.13 10.86
N ILE A 126 -0.35 2.28 10.74
CA ILE A 126 1.00 2.55 11.24
C ILE A 126 1.00 3.89 12.00
N THR A 127 2.04 4.14 12.78
CA THR A 127 2.24 5.45 13.41
C THR A 127 3.36 6.20 12.71
N LEU A 128 3.09 7.45 12.36
CA LEU A 128 4.08 8.38 11.81
C LEU A 128 4.41 9.45 12.86
N GLN A 129 5.70 9.71 13.08
CA GLN A 129 6.20 10.87 13.81
C GLN A 129 6.50 11.98 12.80
N LEU A 130 5.54 12.90 12.65
CA LEU A 130 5.69 14.04 11.74
C LEU A 130 6.73 15.03 12.27
N PRO A 131 7.53 15.64 11.40
CA PRO A 131 8.45 16.69 11.80
C PRO A 131 7.67 17.88 12.34
N SER A 132 8.26 18.59 13.30
CA SER A 132 7.66 19.80 13.81
C SER A 132 7.64 20.88 12.72
N ALA A 133 6.63 21.76 12.70
CA ALA A 133 6.46 22.78 11.65
C ALA A 133 7.64 23.75 11.49
N LYS A 134 8.63 23.72 12.40
CA LYS A 134 9.86 24.53 12.36
C LYS A 134 11.03 23.85 11.65
N GLU A 135 10.91 22.57 11.27
CA GLU A 135 11.99 21.77 10.66
C GLU A 135 11.71 21.42 9.19
N GLN A 136 10.63 21.93 8.59
CA GLN A 136 10.40 21.78 7.15
C GLN A 136 11.37 22.70 6.40
N PRO A 137 12.22 22.17 5.48
CA PRO A 137 12.95 23.03 4.56
C PRO A 137 11.93 23.86 3.79
N GLN A 138 12.14 25.18 3.72
CA GLN A 138 11.35 26.02 2.83
C GLN A 138 11.54 25.54 1.38
N PRO A 139 10.49 25.62 0.54
CA PRO A 139 10.54 25.16 -0.85
C PRO A 139 11.61 25.86 -1.67
#